data_AF-K1T8J8-F1
#
_entry.id   AF-K1T8J8-F1
#
_cell.length_a   1.000
_cell.length_b   1.000
_cell.length_c   1.000
_cell.angle_alpha   90.00
_cell.angle_beta   90.00
_cell.angle_gamma   90.00
#
_symmetry.space_group_name_H-M   'P 1'
#
loop_
_entity.id
_entity.type
_entity.pdbx_description
1 polymer ?
#
loop_
_entity_poly.entity_id
_entity_poly.type
_entity_poly.pdbx_seq_one_letter_code
_entity_poly.pdbx_strand_id
1 'polypeptide(L)'
;QIVYPGGSAEKYGKSVCVERLLQRLDMYDSGSGLGDGTPPNWQTNEWVQKGEMTTKMGADQEWRIEPESTYEIFIFGFDKYGHRTTDVSVTEFTTPEYVAPTDFKLEFEFSKIEMRSFTCTVTPSQDDVWYHVGLTSANNFDQYKDWRQFIDAVIHADGGGTLAQYVGEEVLTSSCTPGTEYVAYGFAYADGQAQSDLSSARVESKPLPRNMKATVSGTWQVYNGDELAARY
;
A
#
# COMPACT_ATOMS: atom_id res chain seq x y z
N GLN A 1 6.75 16.29 -0.14
CA GLN A 1 8.12 16.41 -0.75
C GLN A 1 7.99 16.65 -2.26
N ILE A 2 8.99 16.48 -3.15
CA ILE A 2 9.10 15.49 -4.29
C ILE A 2 10.58 15.38 -4.59
N VAL A 3 11.07 14.15 -4.67
CA VAL A 3 12.48 13.81 -4.76
C VAL A 3 12.78 13.36 -6.21
N TYR A 4 13.77 13.97 -6.86
CA TYR A 4 14.22 13.62 -8.21
C TYR A 4 15.57 12.89 -8.15
N PRO A 5 15.77 11.80 -8.93
CA PRO A 5 17.09 11.21 -9.09
C PRO A 5 17.96 12.09 -10.00
N GLY A 6 19.09 12.55 -9.46
CA GLY A 6 20.10 13.32 -10.18
C GLY A 6 19.79 14.83 -10.30
N GLY A 7 20.83 15.65 -10.06
CA GLY A 7 20.84 17.12 -9.94
C GLY A 7 19.98 17.88 -10.97
N SER A 8 18.68 17.90 -10.71
CA SER A 8 17.68 18.44 -11.63
C SER A 8 17.75 19.95 -11.62
N ALA A 9 18.06 20.53 -10.45
CA ALA A 9 18.35 21.95 -10.31
C ALA A 9 19.58 22.38 -11.12
N GLU A 10 20.65 21.59 -11.13
CA GLU A 10 21.87 21.90 -11.89
C GLU A 10 21.63 21.83 -13.40
N LYS A 11 20.83 20.85 -13.85
CA LYS A 11 20.53 20.64 -15.28
C LYS A 11 19.50 21.61 -15.87
N TYR A 12 18.46 21.96 -15.11
CA TYR A 12 17.30 22.70 -15.65
C TYR A 12 17.08 24.06 -14.98
N GLY A 13 17.75 24.35 -13.87
CA GLY A 13 17.52 25.53 -13.06
C GLY A 13 16.37 25.34 -12.07
N LYS A 14 16.59 25.79 -10.83
CA LYS A 14 15.67 25.63 -9.69
C LYS A 14 14.24 26.09 -9.98
N SER A 15 14.08 27.24 -10.64
CA SER A 15 12.77 27.81 -10.96
C SER A 15 11.97 26.94 -11.95
N VAL A 16 12.63 26.38 -12.97
CA VAL A 16 12.00 25.53 -13.98
C VAL A 16 11.55 24.19 -13.37
N CYS A 17 12.34 23.63 -12.47
CA CYS A 17 11.97 22.44 -11.71
C CYS A 17 10.70 22.68 -10.88
N VAL A 18 10.63 23.81 -10.16
CA VAL A 18 9.46 24.17 -9.34
C VAL A 18 8.21 24.43 -10.19
N GLU A 19 8.33 25.11 -11.32
CA GLU A 19 7.19 25.34 -12.22
C GLU A 19 6.63 24.04 -12.79
N ARG A 20 7.49 23.12 -13.22
CA ARG A 20 7.07 21.78 -13.68
C ARG A 20 6.44 20.95 -12.58
N LEU A 21 6.94 21.09 -11.35
CA LEU A 21 6.36 20.42 -10.18
C LEU A 21 4.93 20.91 -9.91
N LEU A 22 4.74 22.22 -9.85
CA LEU A 22 3.42 22.82 -9.65
C LEU A 22 2.44 22.43 -10.77
N GLN A 23 2.88 22.47 -12.02
CA GLN A 23 2.07 22.01 -13.16
C GLN A 23 1.68 20.52 -13.05
N ARG A 24 2.60 19.66 -12.62
CA ARG A 24 2.32 18.24 -12.46
C ARG A 24 1.31 17.99 -11.33
N LEU A 25 1.42 18.71 -10.22
CA LEU A 25 0.50 18.58 -9.09
C LEU A 25 -0.90 19.12 -9.47
N ASP A 26 -0.96 20.24 -10.18
CA ASP A 26 -2.18 20.82 -10.76
C ASP A 26 -2.89 19.83 -11.72
N MET A 27 -2.11 19.06 -12.48
CA MET A 27 -2.64 18.00 -13.35
C MET A 27 -3.07 16.72 -12.61
N TYR A 28 -2.53 16.44 -11.43
CA TYR A 28 -2.80 15.19 -10.69
C TYR A 28 -4.09 15.27 -9.87
N ASP A 29 -4.38 16.43 -9.27
CA ASP A 29 -5.57 16.66 -8.44
C ASP A 29 -6.89 16.65 -9.25
N SER A 30 -6.79 16.71 -10.59
CA SER A 30 -7.97 16.70 -11.46
C SER A 30 -8.53 15.32 -11.81
N GLY A 31 -7.87 14.23 -11.39
CA GLY A 31 -8.34 12.84 -11.58
C GLY A 31 -8.46 12.35 -13.03
N SER A 32 -8.15 13.17 -14.03
CA SER A 32 -8.49 12.93 -15.45
C SER A 32 -7.30 13.06 -16.41
N GLY A 33 -6.11 13.46 -15.93
CA GLY A 33 -4.95 13.77 -16.79
C GLY A 33 -5.15 14.99 -17.69
N LEU A 34 -6.29 15.65 -17.59
CA LEU A 34 -6.65 16.92 -18.22
C LEU A 34 -7.54 17.65 -17.22
N GLY A 35 -6.95 18.60 -16.47
CA GLY A 35 -7.60 19.48 -15.51
C GLY A 35 -9.10 19.66 -15.73
N ASP A 36 -9.94 19.54 -14.71
CA ASP A 36 -11.35 19.98 -14.76
C ASP A 36 -11.46 21.51 -14.98
N GLY A 37 -10.32 22.20 -15.07
CA GLY A 37 -10.18 23.63 -15.25
C GLY A 37 -10.23 24.40 -13.94
N THR A 38 -10.35 23.72 -12.80
CA THR A 38 -10.39 24.32 -11.47
C THR A 38 -9.04 24.11 -10.79
N PRO A 39 -8.22 25.16 -10.63
CA PRO A 39 -6.96 25.05 -9.90
C PRO A 39 -7.21 24.56 -8.46
N PRO A 40 -6.36 23.67 -7.91
CA PRO A 40 -6.42 23.27 -6.50
C PRO A 40 -6.47 24.50 -5.61
N ASN A 41 -7.34 24.50 -4.60
CA ASN A 41 -7.25 25.51 -3.55
C ASN A 41 -6.07 25.15 -2.63
N TRP A 42 -4.91 25.69 -2.97
CA TRP A 42 -3.66 25.52 -2.25
C TRP A 42 -3.70 25.96 -0.77
N GLN A 43 -4.70 26.74 -0.33
CA GLN A 43 -4.81 27.09 1.10
C GLN A 43 -5.30 25.93 1.96
N THR A 44 -6.09 25.03 1.36
CA THR A 44 -6.79 23.92 2.02
C THR A 44 -6.29 22.55 1.54
N ASN A 45 -5.40 22.50 0.56
CA ASN A 45 -4.83 21.25 0.05
C ASN A 45 -3.90 20.62 1.10
N GLU A 46 -4.07 19.33 1.34
CA GLU A 46 -3.38 18.55 2.39
C GLU A 46 -1.86 18.44 2.16
N TRP A 47 -1.39 18.69 0.94
CA TRP A 47 0.03 18.67 0.61
C TRP A 47 0.75 19.98 0.98
N VAL A 48 0.02 21.01 1.40
CA VAL A 48 0.59 22.31 1.76
C VAL A 48 1.00 22.34 3.22
N GLN A 49 2.31 22.29 3.44
CA GLN A 49 2.91 22.31 4.75
C GLN A 49 3.03 23.75 5.28
N LYS A 50 2.75 23.95 6.58
CA LYS A 50 2.79 25.27 7.23
C LYS A 50 3.62 25.19 8.51
N GLY A 51 4.52 26.15 8.68
CA GLY A 51 5.41 26.22 9.85
C GLY A 51 6.57 25.24 9.79
N GLU A 52 7.18 25.00 10.95
CA GLU A 52 8.22 23.98 11.10
C GLU A 52 7.59 22.59 10.99
N MET A 53 8.23 21.69 10.23
CA MET A 53 7.77 20.32 10.04
C MET A 53 8.91 19.33 10.23
N THR A 54 8.58 18.14 10.71
CA THR A 54 9.43 16.95 10.68
C THR A 54 8.58 15.83 10.11
N THR A 55 9.09 15.13 9.10
CA THR A 55 8.37 14.05 8.42
C THR A 55 9.33 12.93 8.03
N LYS A 56 8.84 11.69 8.10
CA LYS A 56 9.51 10.49 7.62
C LYS A 56 9.09 10.20 6.18
N MET A 57 10.06 10.10 5.27
CA MET A 57 9.77 9.83 3.85
C MET A 57 8.98 8.54 3.65
N GLY A 58 9.34 7.47 4.37
CA GLY A 58 8.60 6.21 4.33
C GLY A 58 7.23 6.35 5.00
N ALA A 59 7.21 6.37 6.33
CA ALA A 59 5.97 6.28 7.11
C ALA A 59 4.95 7.42 6.91
N ASP A 60 5.41 8.66 6.72
CA ASP A 60 4.51 9.81 6.69
C ASP A 60 4.22 10.32 5.26
N GLN A 61 5.06 9.97 4.29
CA GLN A 61 4.92 10.40 2.90
C GLN A 61 4.69 9.24 1.93
N GLU A 62 4.83 7.99 2.39
CA GLU A 62 4.72 6.76 1.59
C GLU A 62 5.73 6.70 0.43
N TRP A 63 6.90 7.31 0.61
CA TRP A 63 7.90 7.47 -0.44
C TRP A 63 9.08 6.56 -0.29
N ARG A 64 9.33 5.83 -1.40
CA ARG A 64 10.56 5.08 -1.61
C ARG A 64 11.67 5.99 -2.10
N ILE A 65 12.69 6.11 -1.25
CA ILE A 65 14.00 6.62 -1.64
C ILE A 65 14.98 5.45 -1.65
N GLU A 66 15.73 5.36 -2.73
CA GLU A 66 16.74 4.34 -2.93
C GLU A 66 17.97 4.63 -2.05
N PRO A 67 18.69 3.60 -1.61
CA PRO A 67 19.99 3.72 -0.97
C PRO A 67 21.04 4.32 -1.92
N GLU A 68 22.14 4.82 -1.35
CA GLU A 68 23.29 5.37 -2.09
C GLU A 68 22.90 6.38 -3.20
N SER A 69 21.80 7.10 -2.99
CA SER A 69 21.18 7.95 -3.99
C SER A 69 21.13 9.39 -3.50
N THR A 70 21.49 10.31 -4.39
CA THR A 70 21.49 11.75 -4.08
C THR A 70 20.16 12.37 -4.50
N TYR A 71 19.59 13.13 -3.59
CA TYR A 71 18.26 13.70 -3.67
C TYR A 71 18.28 15.19 -3.34
N GLU A 72 17.47 15.95 -4.07
CA GLU A 72 17.30 17.39 -3.85
C GLU A 72 15.93 17.67 -3.24
N ILE A 73 15.92 18.44 -2.15
CA ILE A 73 14.72 18.95 -1.49
C ILE A 73 14.53 20.41 -1.91
N PHE A 74 13.39 20.70 -2.54
CA PHE A 74 13.00 22.06 -2.92
C PHE A 74 12.01 22.62 -1.89
N ILE A 75 12.29 23.82 -1.39
CA ILE A 75 11.43 24.54 -0.43
C ILE A 75 11.13 25.93 -0.98
N PHE A 76 9.85 26.26 -1.11
CA PHE A 76 9.38 27.56 -1.58
C PHE A 76 7.97 27.82 -1.07
N GLY A 77 7.62 29.10 -0.88
CA GLY A 77 6.26 29.55 -0.59
C GLY A 77 5.50 29.86 -1.88
N PHE A 78 4.18 29.69 -1.83
CA PHE A 78 3.25 30.02 -2.91
C PHE A 78 1.94 30.57 -2.36
N ASP A 79 1.18 31.27 -3.20
CA ASP A 79 -0.15 31.80 -2.87
C ASP A 79 -1.26 30.77 -3.14
N LYS A 80 -2.52 31.17 -2.89
CA LYS A 80 -3.69 30.32 -3.08
C LYS A 80 -3.94 29.89 -4.54
N TYR A 81 -3.27 30.52 -5.49
CA TYR A 81 -3.34 30.23 -6.93
C TYR A 81 -2.12 29.44 -7.42
N GLY A 82 -1.20 29.05 -6.51
CA GLY A 82 0.03 28.35 -6.87
C GLY A 82 1.13 29.27 -7.38
N HIS A 83 1.00 30.60 -7.29
CA HIS A 83 2.08 31.50 -7.66
C HIS A 83 3.13 31.55 -6.56
N ARG A 84 4.40 31.31 -6.92
CA ARG A 84 5.52 31.37 -5.98
C ARG A 84 5.66 32.76 -5.34
N THR A 85 5.78 32.80 -4.01
CA THR A 85 5.90 34.03 -3.21
C THR A 85 7.28 34.22 -2.57
N THR A 86 8.13 33.19 -2.56
CA THR A 86 9.49 33.25 -2.01
C THR A 86 10.52 32.72 -3.00
N ASP A 87 11.80 33.02 -2.78
CA ASP A 87 12.88 32.29 -3.46
C ASP A 87 12.87 30.79 -3.15
N VAL A 88 13.43 30.02 -4.08
CA VAL A 88 13.53 28.56 -3.98
C VAL A 88 14.80 28.21 -3.22
N SER A 89 14.64 27.67 -2.02
CA SER A 89 15.73 27.02 -1.31
C SER A 89 15.87 25.58 -1.80
N VAL A 90 17.11 25.13 -1.96
CA VAL A 90 17.42 23.74 -2.33
C VAL A 90 18.47 23.21 -1.38
N THR A 91 18.20 22.04 -0.83
CA THR A 91 19.15 21.27 -0.02
C THR A 91 19.30 19.90 -0.66
N GLU A 92 20.54 19.45 -0.82
CA GLU A 92 20.85 18.10 -1.28
C GLU A 92 21.22 17.21 -0.11
N PHE A 93 20.89 15.93 -0.24
CA PHE A 93 21.37 14.89 0.68
C PHE A 93 21.58 13.59 -0.10
N THR A 94 22.48 12.74 0.41
CA THR A 94 22.71 11.41 -0.14
C THR A 94 22.27 10.39 0.89
N THR A 95 21.45 9.42 0.48
CA THR A 95 21.07 8.30 1.33
C THR A 95 22.28 7.40 1.60
N PRO A 96 22.39 6.83 2.81
CA PRO A 96 23.46 5.88 3.12
C PRO A 96 23.30 4.59 2.30
N GLU A 97 24.34 3.75 2.36
CA GLU A 97 24.24 2.34 1.93
C GLU A 97 23.10 1.64 2.68
N TYR A 98 22.39 0.75 1.97
CA TYR A 98 21.37 -0.07 2.61
C TYR A 98 22.02 -1.12 3.49
N VAL A 99 21.64 -1.12 4.76
CA VAL A 99 21.99 -2.18 5.68
C VAL A 99 20.71 -2.89 6.07
N ALA A 100 20.60 -4.16 5.70
CA ALA A 100 19.47 -4.99 6.08
C ALA A 100 19.34 -5.02 7.61
N PRO A 101 18.16 -4.69 8.16
CA PRO A 101 17.96 -4.68 9.61
C PRO A 101 18.06 -6.11 10.17
N THR A 102 18.92 -6.31 11.17
CA THR A 102 19.20 -7.64 11.73
C THR A 102 18.08 -8.18 12.63
N ASP A 103 17.20 -7.31 13.11
CA ASP A 103 16.17 -7.61 14.11
C ASP A 103 14.77 -7.14 13.69
N PHE A 104 14.55 -6.90 12.39
CA PHE A 104 13.24 -6.47 11.89
C PHE A 104 12.14 -7.50 12.18
N LYS A 105 11.02 -7.01 12.72
CA LYS A 105 9.83 -7.79 13.03
C LYS A 105 8.57 -7.04 12.59
N LEU A 106 7.55 -7.82 12.27
CA LEU A 106 6.19 -7.33 12.07
C LEU A 106 5.29 -7.89 13.16
N GLU A 107 4.54 -7.01 13.79
CA GLU A 107 3.44 -7.37 14.68
C GLU A 107 2.13 -7.36 13.88
N PHE A 108 1.23 -8.28 14.23
CA PHE A 108 -0.04 -8.47 13.53
C PHE A 108 -1.19 -8.44 14.53
N GLU A 109 -2.12 -7.50 14.35
CA GLU A 109 -3.33 -7.40 15.15
C GLU A 109 -4.57 -7.69 14.29
N PHE A 110 -5.32 -8.73 14.65
CA PHE A 110 -6.54 -9.11 13.95
C PHE A 110 -7.78 -8.49 14.61
N SER A 111 -8.63 -7.87 13.80
CA SER A 111 -9.89 -7.28 14.24
C SER A 111 -11.02 -7.56 13.24
N LYS A 112 -12.26 -7.24 13.63
CA LYS A 112 -13.46 -7.44 12.79
C LYS A 112 -13.52 -8.84 12.17
N ILE A 113 -13.20 -9.85 12.97
CA ILE A 113 -13.16 -11.24 12.53
C ILE A 113 -14.60 -11.69 12.28
N GLU A 114 -14.93 -11.86 11.00
CA GLU A 114 -16.24 -12.28 10.53
C GLU A 114 -16.13 -13.57 9.71
N MET A 115 -17.29 -14.06 9.27
CA MET A 115 -17.40 -15.32 8.54
C MET A 115 -16.72 -15.28 7.16
N ARG A 116 -16.66 -14.09 6.55
CA ARG A 116 -16.15 -13.88 5.19
C ARG A 116 -15.13 -12.76 5.09
N SER A 117 -14.71 -12.20 6.21
CA SER A 117 -13.69 -11.16 6.24
C SER A 117 -13.02 -11.11 7.60
N PHE A 118 -11.81 -10.58 7.64
CA PHE A 118 -11.19 -10.02 8.83
C PHE A 118 -10.31 -8.85 8.42
N THR A 119 -9.91 -8.04 9.39
CA THR A 119 -8.93 -6.97 9.21
C THR A 119 -7.66 -7.36 9.95
N CYS A 120 -6.50 -7.13 9.36
CA CYS A 120 -5.20 -7.32 9.98
C CYS A 120 -4.42 -6.01 9.91
N THR A 121 -4.17 -5.40 11.06
CA THR A 121 -3.23 -4.27 11.18
C THR A 121 -1.83 -4.84 11.33
N VAL A 122 -0.89 -4.29 10.56
CA VAL A 122 0.50 -4.74 10.47
C VAL A 122 1.38 -3.58 10.93
N THR A 123 2.14 -3.81 12.00
CA THR A 123 3.02 -2.78 12.58
C THR A 123 4.49 -3.23 12.47
N PRO A 124 5.33 -2.53 11.69
CA PRO A 124 6.75 -2.82 11.64
C PRO A 124 7.46 -2.34 12.91
N SER A 125 8.51 -3.05 13.33
CA SER A 125 9.38 -2.61 14.44
C SER A 125 10.19 -1.36 14.09
N GLN A 126 10.31 -1.05 12.80
CA GLN A 126 11.06 0.07 12.23
C GLN A 126 10.28 0.64 11.05
N ASP A 127 9.76 1.87 11.18
CA ASP A 127 8.84 2.47 10.19
C ASP A 127 9.51 2.89 8.87
N ASP A 128 10.83 2.80 8.77
CA ASP A 128 11.64 3.18 7.60
C ASP A 128 12.16 1.98 6.81
N VAL A 129 11.84 0.76 7.25
CA VAL A 129 12.21 -0.48 6.55
C VAL A 129 11.11 -0.88 5.59
N TRP A 130 11.49 -1.12 4.34
CA TRP A 130 10.61 -1.67 3.32
C TRP A 130 10.35 -3.16 3.56
N TYR A 131 9.08 -3.54 3.57
CA TYR A 131 8.68 -4.93 3.81
C TYR A 131 7.61 -5.39 2.85
N HIS A 132 7.56 -6.70 2.61
CA HIS A 132 6.41 -7.35 2.00
C HIS A 132 5.52 -7.92 3.10
N VAL A 133 4.20 -7.81 2.92
CA VAL A 133 3.22 -8.49 3.77
C VAL A 133 2.10 -9.08 2.91
N GLY A 134 1.57 -10.22 3.34
CA GLY A 134 0.49 -10.90 2.66
C GLY A 134 -0.34 -11.80 3.57
N LEU A 135 -1.41 -12.36 2.99
CA LEU A 135 -2.29 -13.32 3.63
C LEU A 135 -2.35 -14.60 2.81
N THR A 136 -2.26 -15.75 3.49
CA THR A 136 -2.44 -17.07 2.86
C THR A 136 -3.25 -17.99 3.78
N SER A 137 -3.87 -19.04 3.23
CA SER A 137 -4.52 -20.05 4.08
C SER A 137 -3.46 -20.83 4.87
N ALA A 138 -3.77 -21.23 6.11
CA ALA A 138 -2.89 -22.09 6.91
C ALA A 138 -2.52 -23.38 6.15
N ASN A 139 -3.48 -23.99 5.45
CA ASN A 139 -3.24 -25.17 4.62
C ASN A 139 -2.22 -24.95 3.49
N ASN A 140 -2.11 -23.74 2.94
CA ASN A 140 -1.08 -23.42 1.95
C ASN A 140 0.28 -23.22 2.62
N PHE A 141 0.30 -22.48 3.74
CA PHE A 141 1.53 -22.22 4.50
C PHE A 141 2.15 -23.50 5.07
N ASP A 142 1.32 -24.39 5.64
CA ASP A 142 1.76 -25.61 6.34
C ASP A 142 2.26 -26.72 5.40
N GLN A 143 2.12 -26.55 4.07
CA GLN A 143 2.76 -27.43 3.09
C GLN A 143 4.29 -27.28 3.10
N TYR A 144 4.80 -26.16 3.58
CA TYR A 144 6.23 -25.86 3.63
C TYR A 144 6.78 -26.20 5.02
N LYS A 145 7.82 -27.05 5.07
CA LYS A 145 8.49 -27.42 6.34
C LYS A 145 9.47 -26.36 6.84
N ASP A 146 9.91 -25.47 5.93
CA ASP A 146 10.80 -24.36 6.20
C ASP A 146 10.18 -23.11 5.59
N TRP A 147 10.06 -22.04 6.39
CA TRP A 147 9.51 -20.77 5.94
C TRP A 147 10.33 -20.16 4.80
N ARG A 148 11.62 -20.48 4.69
CA ARG A 148 12.46 -20.03 3.56
C ARG A 148 11.96 -20.57 2.23
N GLN A 149 11.49 -21.81 2.21
CA GLN A 149 10.87 -22.42 1.01
C GLN A 149 9.54 -21.75 0.68
N PHE A 150 8.78 -21.37 1.70
CA PHE A 150 7.54 -20.61 1.50
C PHE A 150 7.81 -19.23 0.89
N ILE A 151 8.78 -18.47 1.43
CA ILE A 151 9.16 -17.16 0.87
C ILE A 151 9.64 -17.30 -0.57
N ASP A 152 10.51 -18.29 -0.85
CA ASP A 152 11.01 -18.54 -2.19
C ASP A 152 9.85 -18.79 -3.18
N ALA A 153 8.89 -19.62 -2.79
CA ALA A 153 7.69 -19.88 -3.57
C ALA A 153 6.83 -18.62 -3.78
N VAL A 154 6.68 -17.75 -2.76
CA VAL A 154 5.94 -16.48 -2.88
C VAL A 154 6.63 -15.54 -3.88
N ILE A 155 7.95 -15.36 -3.78
CA ILE A 155 8.72 -14.51 -4.68
C ILE A 155 8.63 -15.02 -6.13
N HIS A 156 8.68 -16.34 -6.33
CA HIS A 156 8.63 -16.95 -7.66
C HIS A 156 7.22 -16.95 -8.27
N ALA A 157 6.17 -17.11 -7.45
CA ALA A 157 4.78 -17.10 -7.91
C ALA A 157 4.38 -15.77 -8.57
N ASP A 158 4.98 -14.66 -8.14
CA ASP A 158 4.75 -13.33 -8.70
C ASP A 158 5.55 -13.04 -9.98
N GLY A 159 6.25 -14.05 -10.53
CA GLY A 159 7.09 -13.87 -11.71
C GLY A 159 8.54 -13.45 -11.41
N GLY A 160 8.97 -13.53 -10.14
CA GLY A 160 10.38 -13.47 -9.76
C GLY A 160 10.88 -12.14 -9.19
N GLY A 161 10.07 -11.41 -8.42
CA GLY A 161 10.59 -10.31 -7.59
C GLY A 161 9.75 -9.04 -7.45
N THR A 162 8.53 -9.01 -7.96
CA THR A 162 7.69 -7.80 -8.00
C THR A 162 6.69 -7.70 -6.85
N LEU A 163 7.00 -8.32 -5.71
CA LEU A 163 6.12 -8.30 -4.56
C LEU A 163 5.80 -6.86 -4.14
N ALA A 164 4.53 -6.64 -3.80
CA ALA A 164 4.09 -5.37 -3.22
C ALA A 164 4.90 -5.08 -1.95
N GLN A 165 5.42 -3.85 -1.86
CA GLN A 165 6.24 -3.37 -0.76
C GLN A 165 5.52 -2.25 -0.04
N TYR A 166 5.65 -2.26 1.28
CA TYR A 166 5.01 -1.35 2.21
C TYR A 166 6.06 -0.75 3.14
N VAL A 167 5.72 0.37 3.76
CA VAL A 167 6.54 1.10 4.73
C VAL A 167 5.60 1.75 5.74
N GLY A 168 5.97 1.78 7.02
CA GLY A 168 5.05 2.17 8.09
C GLY A 168 3.94 1.14 8.33
N GLU A 169 2.91 1.55 9.08
CA GLU A 169 1.75 0.69 9.39
C GLU A 169 0.90 0.41 8.15
N GLU A 170 0.46 -0.84 7.99
CA GLU A 170 -0.41 -1.25 6.87
C GLU A 170 -1.65 -1.98 7.38
N VAL A 171 -2.78 -1.81 6.69
CA VAL A 171 -4.04 -2.49 7.03
C VAL A 171 -4.49 -3.39 5.90
N LEU A 172 -4.36 -4.70 6.13
CA LEU A 172 -4.83 -5.71 5.20
C LEU A 172 -6.30 -6.04 5.44
N THR A 173 -7.08 -6.05 4.38
CA THR A 173 -8.43 -6.61 4.37
C THR A 173 -8.54 -7.70 3.31
N SER A 174 -9.13 -8.83 3.68
CA SER A 174 -9.27 -9.96 2.76
C SER A 174 -10.61 -10.66 2.94
N SER A 175 -11.12 -11.19 1.83
CA SER A 175 -12.26 -12.10 1.84
C SER A 175 -11.80 -13.50 2.26
N CYS A 176 -12.49 -14.12 3.20
CA CYS A 176 -12.11 -15.43 3.72
C CYS A 176 -13.18 -16.51 3.53
N THR A 177 -12.74 -17.76 3.53
CA THR A 177 -13.59 -18.95 3.60
C THR A 177 -14.03 -19.11 5.06
N PRO A 178 -15.32 -19.35 5.35
CA PRO A 178 -15.81 -19.52 6.71
C PRO A 178 -15.17 -20.71 7.45
N GLY A 179 -14.81 -20.52 8.72
CA GLY A 179 -14.21 -21.55 9.57
C GLY A 179 -12.87 -22.05 9.03
N THR A 180 -12.09 -21.16 8.41
CA THR A 180 -10.79 -21.47 7.81
C THR A 180 -9.73 -20.63 8.52
N GLU A 181 -8.61 -21.28 8.85
CA GLU A 181 -7.45 -20.61 9.43
C GLU A 181 -6.57 -19.99 8.33
N TYR A 182 -6.11 -18.77 8.59
CA TYR A 182 -5.25 -17.96 7.73
C TYR A 182 -3.96 -17.60 8.48
N VAL A 183 -2.90 -17.38 7.72
CA VAL A 183 -1.61 -16.89 8.17
C VAL A 183 -1.37 -15.53 7.52
N ALA A 184 -1.27 -14.49 8.35
CA ALA A 184 -0.61 -13.24 7.96
C ALA A 184 0.89 -13.46 8.06
N TYR A 185 1.62 -13.02 7.03
CA TYR A 185 3.06 -13.21 6.94
C TYR A 185 3.72 -11.97 6.37
N GLY A 186 4.97 -11.72 6.75
CA GLY A 186 5.76 -10.65 6.16
C GLY A 186 7.23 -10.70 6.54
N PHE A 187 8.04 -9.95 5.80
CA PHE A 187 9.49 -9.90 5.92
C PHE A 187 10.01 -8.62 5.26
N ALA A 188 11.15 -8.11 5.74
CA ALA A 188 11.86 -7.03 5.05
C ALA A 188 12.22 -7.49 3.63
N TYR A 189 12.00 -6.65 2.63
CA TYR A 189 12.12 -7.03 1.23
C TYR A 189 12.78 -5.93 0.41
N ALA A 190 13.86 -6.29 -0.28
CA ALA A 190 14.58 -5.38 -1.18
C ALA A 190 15.27 -6.19 -2.28
N ASP A 191 15.36 -5.60 -3.48
CA ASP A 191 16.07 -6.16 -4.64
C ASP A 191 15.67 -7.60 -5.01
N GLY A 192 14.38 -7.91 -4.88
CA GLY A 192 13.86 -9.23 -5.19
C GLY A 192 14.13 -10.29 -4.11
N GLN A 193 14.75 -9.92 -2.99
CA GLN A 193 15.22 -10.84 -1.96
C GLN A 193 14.66 -10.49 -0.57
N ALA A 194 14.41 -11.52 0.25
CA ALA A 194 14.07 -11.33 1.65
C ALA A 194 15.32 -10.91 2.44
N GLN A 195 15.17 -9.86 3.25
CA GLN A 195 16.24 -9.22 4.02
C GLN A 195 16.11 -9.51 5.53
N SER A 196 15.05 -10.19 5.95
CA SER A 196 14.83 -10.60 7.34
C SER A 196 14.25 -12.01 7.43
N ASP A 197 14.19 -12.53 8.65
CA ASP A 197 13.38 -13.71 8.96
C ASP A 197 11.89 -13.41 8.77
N LEU A 198 11.11 -14.48 8.53
CA LEU A 198 9.65 -14.40 8.45
C LEU A 198 9.03 -14.00 9.80
N SER A 199 8.17 -12.99 9.77
CA SER A 199 7.20 -12.72 10.83
C SER A 199 5.84 -13.26 10.38
N SER A 200 5.09 -13.91 11.29
CA SER A 200 3.78 -14.46 10.96
C SER A 200 2.85 -14.54 12.15
N ALA A 201 1.55 -14.43 11.91
CA ALA A 201 0.50 -14.66 12.91
C ALA A 201 -0.71 -15.36 12.28
N ARG A 202 -1.52 -16.03 13.10
CA ARG A 202 -2.68 -16.82 12.66
C ARG A 202 -4.00 -16.21 13.09
N VAL A 203 -5.02 -16.38 12.26
CA VAL A 203 -6.41 -16.01 12.55
C VAL A 203 -7.37 -17.04 11.95
N GLU A 204 -8.41 -17.39 12.68
CA GLU A 204 -9.50 -18.23 12.17
C GLU A 204 -10.74 -17.37 11.88
N SER A 205 -11.30 -17.49 10.68
CA SER A 205 -12.57 -16.84 10.34
C SER A 205 -13.73 -17.47 11.09
N LYS A 206 -14.82 -16.72 11.31
CA LYS A 206 -16.00 -17.31 11.95
C LYS A 206 -16.56 -18.47 11.10
N PRO A 207 -16.99 -19.58 11.70
CA PRO A 207 -17.58 -20.68 10.96
C PRO A 207 -18.93 -20.27 10.36
N LEU A 208 -19.36 -21.00 9.32
CA LEU A 208 -20.74 -20.93 8.85
C LEU A 208 -21.69 -21.32 10.01
N PRO A 209 -22.73 -20.53 10.30
CA PRO A 209 -23.72 -20.88 11.30
C PRO A 209 -24.47 -22.11 10.79
N ARG A 210 -24.15 -23.28 11.35
CA ARG A 210 -24.90 -24.50 11.07
C ARG A 210 -26.18 -24.50 11.89
N ASN A 211 -27.26 -25.04 11.32
CA ASN A 211 -28.56 -25.20 12.00
C ASN A 211 -29.26 -23.90 12.41
N MET A 212 -29.08 -22.80 11.67
CA MET A 212 -30.07 -21.73 11.76
C MET A 212 -31.44 -22.30 11.38
N LYS A 213 -32.47 -22.04 12.20
CA LYS A 213 -33.87 -22.28 11.83
C LYS A 213 -34.24 -21.31 10.70
N ALA A 214 -33.80 -21.61 9.49
CA ALA A 214 -34.17 -20.90 8.29
C ALA A 214 -35.37 -21.60 7.66
N THR A 215 -36.50 -20.90 7.58
CA THR A 215 -37.64 -21.36 6.79
C THR A 215 -37.35 -21.05 5.33
N VAL A 216 -37.09 -22.07 4.51
CA VAL A 216 -37.02 -21.93 3.06
C VAL A 216 -38.40 -22.25 2.49
N SER A 217 -39.03 -21.30 1.81
CA SER A 217 -40.28 -21.50 1.08
C SER A 217 -40.08 -21.21 -0.40
N GLY A 218 -40.53 -22.11 -1.27
CA GLY A 218 -40.60 -21.91 -2.71
C GLY A 218 -42.02 -22.09 -3.21
N THR A 219 -42.40 -21.33 -4.22
CA THR A 219 -43.62 -21.57 -5.01
C THR A 219 -43.23 -22.24 -6.31
N TRP A 220 -43.89 -23.35 -6.60
CA TRP A 220 -43.70 -24.10 -7.84
C TRP A 220 -45.05 -24.17 -8.56
N GLN A 221 -45.06 -23.93 -9.86
CA GLN A 221 -46.19 -24.27 -10.73
C GLN A 221 -45.73 -25.35 -11.69
N VAL A 222 -46.41 -26.49 -11.68
CA VAL A 222 -46.18 -27.58 -12.63
C VAL A 222 -47.20 -27.41 -13.74
N TYR A 223 -46.73 -27.29 -14.98
CA TYR A 223 -47.59 -27.25 -16.17
C TYR A 223 -47.51 -28.59 -16.89
N ASN A 224 -48.61 -29.00 -17.51
CA ASN A 224 -48.51 -29.97 -18.60
C ASN A 224 -47.90 -29.27 -19.84
N GLY A 225 -47.36 -30.03 -20.79
CA GLY A 225 -46.63 -29.49 -21.95
C GLY A 225 -47.45 -28.50 -22.78
N ASP A 226 -48.77 -28.68 -22.82
CA ASP A 226 -49.69 -27.85 -23.59
C ASP A 226 -49.95 -26.49 -22.90
N GLU A 227 -50.05 -26.47 -21.57
CA GLU A 227 -50.22 -25.26 -20.77
C GLU A 227 -48.97 -24.37 -20.76
N LEU A 228 -47.77 -24.97 -20.87
CA LEU A 228 -46.53 -24.22 -21.00
C LEU A 228 -46.39 -23.59 -22.39
N ALA A 229 -46.74 -24.34 -23.43
CA ALA A 229 -46.69 -23.88 -24.83
C ALA A 229 -47.69 -22.75 -25.13
N ALA A 230 -48.80 -22.65 -24.40
CA ALA A 230 -49.76 -21.56 -24.55
C ALA A 230 -49.32 -20.24 -23.89
N ARG A 231 -48.27 -20.25 -23.06
CA ARG A 231 -47.76 -19.08 -22.34
C ARG A 231 -46.54 -18.41 -22.99
N TYR A 232 -45.98 -18.99 -24.06
CA TYR A 232 -44.83 -18.50 -24.82
C TYR A 232 -45.09 -18.64 -26.32
#